data_AF-A0A1Q3HBG7-F1
#
_entry.id   AF-A0A1Q3HBG7-F1
#
_cell.length_a   1.000
_cell.length_b   1.000
_cell.length_c   1.000
_cell.angle_alpha   90.00
_cell.angle_beta   90.00
_cell.angle_gamma   90.00
#
_symmetry.space_group_name_H-M   'P 1'
#
loop_
_entity.id
_entity.type
_entity.pdbx_description
1 polymer ?
#
loop_
_entity_poly.entity_id
_entity_poly.type
_entity_poly.pdbx_seq_one_letter_code
_entity_poly.pdbx_strand_id
1 'polypeptide(L)'
;MPWEIFLGNASHRLIAYIYGTRYPANVVYYNNQNIKRILQEQDIGDWSLLSEHEQDMRPDITDVSAKRLFEIKPYNEKGLQEGSLEAQTYLLVLNRTALPKHRFVAGKAFEGEILIQFAQGQYIWRLEWCTTTPGVTLYHWTRSREHFASNAAAYEAAQWVEISEQELKKYGGWVAEASDEMVERRERLTTLSGAIGVAIDVVGQVAMLVISTTTSGGERGTAPQGAKVLPFPSSPQPAAPPARLPRAAGM
;
A
#
# COMPACT_ATOMS: atom_id res chain seq x y z
N MET A 1 7.25 -20.91 -7.49
CA MET A 1 7.42 -19.90 -6.42
C MET A 1 6.22 -20.01 -5.48
N PRO A 2 6.39 -20.02 -4.15
CA PRO A 2 5.26 -20.03 -3.21
C PRO A 2 4.39 -18.80 -3.41
N TRP A 3 3.07 -19.00 -3.48
CA TRP A 3 2.08 -17.94 -3.71
C TRP A 3 2.07 -16.86 -2.61
N GLU A 4 2.51 -17.23 -1.41
CA GLU A 4 2.70 -16.34 -0.24
C GLU A 4 3.69 -15.22 -0.55
N ILE A 5 4.73 -15.51 -1.34
CA ILE A 5 5.75 -14.52 -1.74
C ILE A 5 5.17 -13.47 -2.68
N PHE A 6 4.25 -13.85 -3.57
CA PHE A 6 3.65 -12.92 -4.54
C PHE A 6 2.79 -11.86 -3.86
N LEU A 7 1.89 -12.28 -2.96
CA LEU A 7 1.05 -11.32 -2.24
C LEU A 7 1.82 -10.52 -1.19
N GLY A 8 2.83 -11.13 -0.54
CA GLY A 8 3.73 -10.39 0.34
C GLY A 8 4.42 -9.26 -0.41
N ASN A 9 5.08 -9.58 -1.52
CA ASN A 9 5.77 -8.57 -2.34
C ASN A 9 4.80 -7.49 -2.87
N ALA A 10 3.61 -7.90 -3.35
CA ALA A 10 2.59 -6.98 -3.82
C ALA A 10 2.12 -6.03 -2.70
N SER A 11 1.83 -6.55 -1.50
CA SER A 11 1.48 -5.74 -0.34
C SER A 11 2.55 -4.72 -0.01
N HIS A 12 3.80 -5.16 0.13
CA HIS A 12 4.91 -4.27 0.48
C HIS A 12 5.06 -3.15 -0.55
N ARG A 13 5.05 -3.50 -1.84
CA ARG A 13 5.19 -2.53 -2.93
C ARG A 13 4.04 -1.52 -2.95
N LEU A 14 2.79 -1.97 -2.84
CA LEU A 14 1.61 -1.11 -2.85
C LEU A 14 1.57 -0.17 -1.64
N ILE A 15 1.79 -0.72 -0.45
CA ILE A 15 1.73 0.04 0.79
C ILE A 15 2.86 1.08 0.83
N ALA A 16 4.08 0.71 0.44
CA ALA A 16 5.22 1.61 0.30
C ALA A 16 4.97 2.72 -0.72
N TYR A 17 4.45 2.37 -1.89
CA TYR A 17 4.07 3.32 -2.93
C TYR A 17 3.03 4.33 -2.40
N ILE A 18 1.96 3.84 -1.77
CA ILE A 18 0.90 4.69 -1.23
C ILE A 18 1.44 5.60 -0.13
N TYR A 19 2.34 5.12 0.74
CA TYR A 19 3.03 5.96 1.71
C TYR A 19 3.75 7.13 1.01
N GLY A 20 4.54 6.84 -0.02
CA GLY A 20 5.27 7.86 -0.79
C GLY A 20 4.33 8.89 -1.42
N THR A 21 3.21 8.45 -2.00
CA THR A 21 2.22 9.37 -2.58
C THR A 21 1.52 10.25 -1.55
N ARG A 22 1.34 9.75 -0.32
CA ARG A 22 0.71 10.49 0.79
C ARG A 22 1.66 11.52 1.40
N TYR A 23 2.97 11.29 1.31
CA TYR A 23 4.01 12.16 1.84
C TYR A 23 5.03 12.55 0.74
N PRO A 24 4.60 13.26 -0.32
CA PRO A 24 5.42 13.49 -1.51
C PRO A 24 6.62 14.42 -1.27
N ALA A 25 6.60 15.20 -0.18
CA ALA A 25 7.71 16.06 0.22
C ALA A 25 8.73 15.34 1.10
N ASN A 26 8.43 14.13 1.58
CA ASN A 26 9.33 13.36 2.43
C ASN A 26 10.31 12.57 1.58
N VAL A 27 11.54 12.48 2.07
CA VAL A 27 12.52 11.53 1.56
C VAL A 27 12.24 10.20 2.24
N VAL A 28 11.87 9.19 1.44
CA VAL A 28 11.45 7.88 1.92
C VAL A 28 12.24 6.80 1.19
N TYR A 29 12.74 5.84 1.95
CA TYR A 29 13.45 4.65 1.49
C TYR A 29 12.59 3.40 1.74
N TYR A 30 12.72 2.41 0.85
CA TYR A 30 11.94 1.17 0.90
C TYR A 30 12.86 -0.05 1.00
N ASN A 31 12.30 -1.25 1.12
CA ASN A 31 13.03 -2.52 1.31
C ASN A 31 14.02 -2.93 0.22
N ASN A 32 14.16 -2.14 -0.86
CA ASN A 32 15.22 -2.31 -1.84
C ASN A 32 16.49 -1.50 -1.50
N GLN A 33 16.47 -0.69 -0.45
CA GLN A 33 17.60 0.11 0.04
C GLN A 33 18.04 -0.42 1.41
N ASN A 34 19.35 -0.62 1.57
CA ASN A 34 19.92 -1.06 2.84
C ASN A 34 20.25 0.12 3.76
N ILE A 35 20.37 -0.16 5.07
CA ILE A 35 20.66 0.85 6.09
C ILE A 35 21.91 1.66 5.75
N LYS A 36 22.98 1.01 5.26
CA LYS A 36 24.19 1.71 4.85
C LYS A 36 23.90 2.84 3.86
N ARG A 37 23.16 2.52 2.80
CA ARG A 37 22.81 3.49 1.76
C ARG A 37 21.94 4.61 2.31
N ILE A 38 20.95 4.29 3.15
CA ILE A 38 20.07 5.27 3.80
C ILE A 38 20.90 6.28 4.62
N LEU A 39 21.79 5.78 5.49
CA LEU A 39 22.62 6.62 6.34
C LEU A 39 23.62 7.45 5.52
N GLN A 40 24.24 6.86 4.51
CA GLN A 40 25.25 7.50 3.68
C GLN A 40 24.67 8.61 2.78
N GLU A 41 23.55 8.37 2.10
CA GLU A 41 22.94 9.37 1.20
C GLU A 41 22.36 10.57 1.95
N GLN A 42 21.94 10.36 3.20
CA GLN A 42 21.29 11.39 4.02
C GLN A 42 22.23 12.06 5.01
N ASP A 43 23.51 11.67 5.03
CA ASP A 43 24.51 12.12 6.01
C ASP A 43 24.00 11.99 7.46
N ILE A 44 23.37 10.84 7.76
CA ILE A 44 22.81 10.53 9.08
C ILE A 44 23.76 9.60 9.82
N GLY A 45 24.45 10.14 10.83
CA GLY A 45 25.25 9.34 11.74
C GLY A 45 26.50 8.72 11.09
N ASP A 46 27.12 7.77 11.79
CA ASP A 46 28.31 7.06 11.32
C ASP A 46 27.99 5.58 11.03
N TRP A 47 27.82 5.24 9.75
CA TRP A 47 27.53 3.88 9.30
C TRP A 47 28.69 2.91 9.54
N SER A 48 29.93 3.39 9.74
CA SER A 48 31.09 2.53 10.00
C SER A 48 31.05 1.85 11.37
N LEU A 49 30.17 2.33 12.27
CA LEU A 49 29.90 1.75 13.58
C LEU A 49 28.95 0.54 13.52
N LEU A 50 28.42 0.21 12.35
CA LEU A 50 27.55 -0.94 12.12
C LEU A 50 28.34 -2.13 11.59
N SER A 51 27.97 -3.33 12.04
CA SER A 51 28.47 -4.58 11.43
C SER A 51 28.03 -4.71 9.96
N GLU A 52 28.71 -5.53 9.17
CA GLU A 52 28.33 -5.77 7.77
C GLU A 52 26.87 -6.25 7.63
N HIS A 53 26.43 -7.13 8.54
CA HIS A 53 25.05 -7.59 8.55
C HIS A 53 24.05 -6.44 8.82
N GLU A 54 24.33 -5.59 9.80
CA GLU A 54 23.49 -4.42 10.12
C GLU A 54 23.49 -3.37 9.00
N GLN A 55 24.58 -3.26 8.24
CA GLN A 55 24.65 -2.39 7.06
C GLN A 55 23.73 -2.87 5.93
N ASP A 56 23.57 -4.19 5.79
CA ASP A 56 22.79 -4.84 4.73
C ASP A 56 21.30 -5.03 5.03
N MET A 57 20.90 -4.77 6.28
CA MET A 57 19.51 -4.73 6.73
C MET A 57 18.64 -3.78 5.89
N ARG A 58 17.38 -4.16 5.64
CA ARG A 58 16.46 -3.44 4.74
C ARG A 58 15.08 -3.30 5.39
N PRO A 59 14.82 -2.19 6.09
CA PRO A 59 13.49 -1.91 6.63
C PRO A 59 12.47 -1.72 5.50
N ASP A 60 11.19 -1.99 5.78
CA ASP A 60 10.15 -1.91 4.74
C ASP A 60 9.87 -0.48 4.27
N ILE A 61 9.69 0.44 5.23
CA ILE A 61 9.57 1.88 4.97
C ILE A 61 10.41 2.63 5.99
N THR A 62 11.37 3.41 5.51
CA THR A 62 12.16 4.36 6.31
C THR A 62 11.93 5.78 5.79
N ASP A 63 11.15 6.57 6.53
CA ASP A 63 10.93 7.98 6.26
C ASP A 63 11.98 8.80 7.02
N VAL A 64 13.00 9.27 6.30
CA VAL A 64 14.11 10.02 6.91
C VAL A 64 13.75 11.47 7.18
N SER A 65 12.72 12.02 6.53
CA SER A 65 12.25 13.38 6.79
C SER A 65 11.47 13.43 8.12
N ALA A 66 10.55 12.48 8.32
CA ALA A 66 9.75 12.37 9.54
C ALA A 66 10.44 11.56 10.65
N LYS A 67 11.59 10.92 10.36
CA LYS A 67 12.32 10.01 11.25
C LYS A 67 11.45 8.84 11.73
N ARG A 68 10.73 8.21 10.80
CA ARG A 68 9.80 7.10 11.10
C ARG A 68 10.21 5.83 10.38
N LEU A 69 10.03 4.70 11.06
CA LEU A 69 10.22 3.37 10.50
C LEU A 69 8.94 2.54 10.60
N PHE A 70 8.63 1.78 9.56
CA PHE A 70 7.53 0.83 9.54
C PHE A 70 8.00 -0.49 8.94
N GLU A 71 7.61 -1.59 9.59
CA GLU A 71 7.61 -2.94 9.05
C GLU A 71 6.21 -3.31 8.57
N ILE A 72 6.12 -4.02 7.46
CA ILE A 72 4.88 -4.45 6.83
C ILE A 72 4.76 -5.96 7.00
N LYS A 73 3.67 -6.44 7.59
CA LYS A 73 3.48 -7.88 7.88
C LYS A 73 2.04 -8.32 7.62
N PRO A 74 1.81 -9.60 7.27
CA PRO A 74 0.45 -10.10 7.16
C PRO A 74 -0.27 -10.05 8.52
N TYR A 75 -1.58 -9.81 8.48
CA TYR A 75 -2.42 -9.77 9.66
C TYR A 75 -2.59 -11.18 10.27
N ASN A 76 -1.73 -11.50 11.23
CA ASN A 76 -1.82 -12.65 12.12
C ASN A 76 -0.86 -12.44 13.32
N GLU A 77 -0.98 -13.27 14.36
CA GLU A 77 -0.16 -13.15 15.58
C GLU A 77 1.33 -13.25 15.29
N LYS A 78 1.73 -14.17 14.40
CA LYS A 78 3.13 -14.35 14.00
C LYS A 78 3.68 -13.11 13.31
N GLY A 79 2.94 -12.53 12.36
CA GLY A 79 3.30 -11.31 11.66
C GLY A 79 3.45 -10.12 12.59
N LEU A 80 2.56 -9.99 13.60
CA LEU A 80 2.70 -8.96 14.62
C LEU A 80 3.97 -9.16 15.47
N GLN A 81 4.25 -10.38 15.89
CA GLN A 81 5.44 -10.70 16.70
C GLN A 81 6.74 -10.45 15.91
N GLU A 82 6.83 -10.97 14.68
CA GLU A 82 7.99 -10.80 13.80
C GLU A 82 8.21 -9.33 13.46
N GLY A 83 7.16 -8.61 13.03
CA GLY A 83 7.25 -7.19 12.73
C GLY A 83 7.68 -6.35 13.93
N SER A 84 7.20 -6.68 15.13
CA SER A 84 7.57 -5.95 16.36
C SER A 84 9.05 -6.14 16.70
N LEU A 85 9.58 -7.35 16.51
CA LEU A 85 10.99 -7.65 16.75
C LEU A 85 11.89 -6.98 15.71
N GLU A 86 11.51 -7.06 14.43
CA GLU A 86 12.26 -6.44 13.33
C GLU A 86 12.27 -4.92 13.46
N ALA A 87 11.12 -4.27 13.70
CA ALA A 87 11.04 -2.83 13.88
C ALA A 87 11.92 -2.33 15.03
N GLN A 88 11.93 -3.04 16.16
CA GLN A 88 12.81 -2.74 17.29
C GLN A 88 14.28 -2.89 16.92
N THR A 89 14.62 -3.95 16.20
CA THR A 89 16.00 -4.22 15.76
C THR A 89 16.49 -3.12 14.82
N TYR A 90 15.70 -2.76 13.80
CA TYR A 90 16.07 -1.69 12.87
C TYR A 90 16.18 -0.33 13.56
N LEU A 91 15.26 0.01 14.47
CA LEU A 91 15.35 1.25 15.24
C LEU A 91 16.60 1.29 16.12
N LEU A 92 16.97 0.17 16.75
CA LEU A 92 18.20 0.08 17.54
C LEU A 92 19.44 0.33 16.67
N VAL A 93 19.48 -0.28 15.48
CA VAL A 93 20.59 -0.15 14.53
C VAL A 93 20.69 1.28 14.00
N LEU A 94 19.60 1.84 13.46
CA LEU A 94 19.57 3.21 12.93
C LEU A 94 19.93 4.25 14.01
N ASN A 95 19.48 4.06 15.25
CA ASN A 95 19.72 5.02 16.33
C ASN A 95 21.07 4.87 17.03
N ARG A 96 21.79 3.76 16.79
CA ARG A 96 23.15 3.59 17.32
C ARG A 96 24.12 4.58 16.68
N THR A 97 23.90 4.89 15.41
CA THR A 97 24.76 5.79 14.62
C THR A 97 24.24 7.22 14.64
N ALA A 98 22.94 7.43 14.84
CA ALA A 98 22.31 8.75 14.75
C ALA A 98 22.58 9.65 15.96
N LEU A 99 22.87 10.92 15.67
CA LEU A 99 22.87 11.99 16.69
C LEU A 99 21.47 12.12 17.34
N PRO A 100 21.36 12.61 18.59
CA PRO A 100 20.07 12.69 19.30
C PRO A 100 18.93 13.35 18.52
N LYS A 101 19.22 14.43 17.79
CA LYS A 101 18.24 15.18 16.97
C LYS A 101 17.80 14.45 15.69
N HIS A 102 18.47 13.37 15.31
CA HIS A 102 18.22 12.60 14.10
C HIS A 102 17.72 11.18 14.40
N ARG A 103 17.36 10.90 15.67
CA ARG A 103 16.87 9.58 16.06
C ARG A 103 15.53 9.27 15.39
N PHE A 104 15.45 8.06 14.86
CA PHE A 104 14.25 7.45 14.32
C PHE A 104 13.36 6.95 15.45
N VAL A 105 12.05 7.00 15.21
CA VAL A 105 11.02 6.45 16.07
C VAL A 105 10.15 5.48 15.29
N ALA A 106 9.47 4.61 16.02
CA ALA A 106 8.47 3.72 15.44
C ALA A 106 7.32 4.53 14.81
N GLY A 107 7.01 4.26 13.55
CA GLY A 107 5.94 4.91 12.81
C GLY A 107 4.57 4.67 13.43
N LYS A 108 3.64 5.63 13.29
CA LYS A 108 2.29 5.55 13.83
C LYS A 108 1.27 6.00 12.79
N ALA A 109 0.02 5.58 12.98
CA ALA A 109 -1.15 6.10 12.26
C ALA A 109 -1.04 6.05 10.72
N PHE A 110 -0.48 4.96 10.17
CA PHE A 110 -0.51 4.71 8.74
C PHE A 110 -1.52 3.59 8.43
N GLU A 111 -2.61 3.97 7.78
CA GLU A 111 -3.68 3.07 7.39
C GLU A 111 -4.23 3.46 6.01
N GLY A 112 -4.84 2.48 5.36
CA GLY A 112 -5.54 2.66 4.09
C GLY A 112 -6.06 1.34 3.55
N GLU A 113 -6.72 1.44 2.40
CA GLU A 113 -7.16 0.29 1.64
C GLU A 113 -7.09 0.60 0.15
N ILE A 114 -6.99 -0.44 -0.67
CA ILE A 114 -7.00 -0.35 -2.13
C ILE A 114 -7.73 -1.53 -2.75
N LEU A 115 -8.48 -1.24 -3.81
CA LEU A 115 -9.21 -2.23 -4.59
C LEU A 115 -8.50 -2.51 -5.90
N ILE A 116 -8.34 -3.80 -6.22
CA ILE A 116 -7.65 -4.29 -7.40
C ILE A 116 -8.59 -5.19 -8.17
N GLN A 117 -8.80 -4.84 -9.43
CA GLN A 117 -9.43 -5.68 -10.43
C GLN A 117 -8.40 -5.96 -11.51
N PHE A 118 -8.21 -7.23 -11.85
CA PHE A 118 -7.27 -7.66 -12.90
C PHE A 118 -8.03 -8.39 -14.01
N ALA A 119 -7.49 -8.40 -15.22
CA ALA A 119 -8.21 -8.77 -16.44
C ALA A 119 -8.81 -10.20 -16.41
N GLN A 120 -8.16 -11.15 -15.72
CA GLN A 120 -8.64 -12.52 -15.57
C GLN A 120 -9.40 -12.76 -14.25
N GLY A 121 -9.61 -11.71 -13.45
CA GLY A 121 -10.22 -11.78 -12.12
C GLY A 121 -11.73 -11.64 -12.17
N GLN A 122 -12.44 -12.67 -11.72
CA GLN A 122 -13.89 -12.61 -11.51
C GLN A 122 -14.27 -11.74 -10.30
N TYR A 123 -13.36 -11.57 -9.36
CA TYR A 123 -13.60 -10.86 -8.10
C TYR A 123 -12.76 -9.60 -8.01
N ILE A 124 -13.24 -8.64 -7.23
CA ILE A 124 -12.49 -7.44 -6.88
C ILE A 124 -11.76 -7.74 -5.57
N TRP A 125 -10.44 -7.60 -5.60
CA TRP A 125 -9.57 -7.87 -4.46
C TRP A 125 -9.37 -6.59 -3.68
N ARG A 126 -9.30 -6.71 -2.36
CA ARG A 126 -9.11 -5.60 -1.44
C ARG A 126 -7.91 -5.89 -0.57
N LEU A 127 -6.93 -4.99 -0.62
CA LEU A 127 -5.85 -4.91 0.35
C LEU A 127 -6.18 -3.81 1.34
N GLU A 128 -6.31 -4.15 2.62
CA GLU A 128 -6.40 -3.19 3.72
C GLU A 128 -5.14 -3.26 4.57
N TRP A 129 -4.70 -2.13 5.14
CA TRP A 129 -3.58 -2.10 6.07
C TRP A 129 -3.79 -1.07 7.18
N CYS A 130 -3.20 -1.35 8.34
CA CYS A 130 -3.23 -0.46 9.49
C CYS A 130 -1.99 -0.66 10.38
N THR A 131 -1.39 0.43 10.84
CA THR A 131 -0.39 0.41 11.91
C THR A 131 -1.07 0.16 13.25
N THR A 132 -1.20 -1.11 13.66
CA THR A 132 -1.86 -1.53 14.90
C THR A 132 -0.96 -1.40 16.13
N THR A 133 0.36 -1.46 15.92
CA THR A 133 1.41 -1.28 16.93
C THR A 133 2.45 -0.32 16.37
N PRO A 134 3.03 0.61 17.15
CA PRO A 134 4.06 1.50 16.64
C PRO A 134 5.16 0.73 15.89
N GLY A 135 5.43 1.13 14.66
CA GLY A 135 6.44 0.51 13.79
C GLY A 135 5.97 -0.74 13.03
N VAL A 136 4.75 -1.24 13.26
CA VAL A 136 4.23 -2.44 12.59
C VAL A 136 2.91 -2.15 11.88
N THR A 137 2.94 -2.20 10.56
CA THR A 137 1.78 -2.07 9.66
C THR A 137 1.33 -3.47 9.25
N LEU A 138 0.18 -3.89 9.75
CA LEU A 138 -0.42 -5.16 9.37
C LEU A 138 -1.27 -4.97 8.13
N TYR A 139 -1.19 -5.92 7.19
CA TYR A 139 -2.00 -5.93 5.98
C TYR A 139 -2.85 -7.18 5.87
N HIS A 140 -3.97 -7.06 5.18
CA HIS A 140 -4.92 -8.13 4.99
C HIS A 140 -5.54 -8.09 3.60
N TRP A 141 -5.60 -9.25 2.95
CA TRP A 141 -6.22 -9.40 1.64
C TRP A 141 -7.58 -10.06 1.79
N THR A 142 -8.58 -9.46 1.17
CA THR A 142 -9.92 -10.01 1.01
C THR A 142 -10.35 -9.89 -0.45
N ARG A 143 -11.46 -10.53 -0.81
CA ARG A 143 -12.09 -10.31 -2.12
C ARG A 143 -13.58 -10.09 -1.98
N SER A 144 -14.20 -9.55 -3.02
CA SER A 144 -15.64 -9.44 -3.12
C SER A 144 -16.28 -10.84 -3.06
N ARG A 145 -17.42 -10.95 -2.35
CA ARG A 145 -18.19 -12.19 -2.24
C ARG A 145 -18.70 -12.65 -3.62
N GLU A 146 -19.18 -11.70 -4.39
CA GLU A 146 -19.69 -11.89 -5.75
C GLU A 146 -18.94 -11.03 -6.77
N HIS A 147 -19.26 -11.21 -8.04
CA HIS A 147 -18.72 -10.38 -9.11
C HIS A 147 -19.40 -9.01 -9.12
N PHE A 148 -18.62 -7.94 -9.31
CA PHE A 148 -19.11 -6.58 -9.45
C PHE A 148 -18.62 -5.94 -10.75
N ALA A 149 -19.45 -5.05 -11.31
CA ALA A 149 -19.10 -4.32 -12.53
C ALA A 149 -18.02 -3.23 -12.33
N SER A 150 -17.77 -2.82 -11.08
CA SER A 150 -16.75 -1.81 -10.75
C SER A 150 -16.28 -1.90 -9.30
N ASN A 151 -15.10 -1.32 -9.02
CA ASN A 151 -14.57 -1.16 -7.66
C ASN A 151 -15.54 -0.41 -6.74
N ALA A 152 -16.18 0.66 -7.24
CA ALA A 152 -17.14 1.44 -6.47
C ALA A 152 -18.32 0.60 -6.00
N ALA A 153 -18.91 -0.21 -6.91
CA ALA A 153 -20.03 -1.09 -6.58
C ALA A 153 -19.65 -2.15 -5.54
N ALA A 154 -18.46 -2.76 -5.65
CA ALA A 154 -17.98 -3.70 -4.64
C ALA A 154 -17.74 -3.04 -3.28
N TYR A 155 -17.21 -1.80 -3.29
CA TYR A 155 -16.97 -1.03 -2.07
C TYR A 155 -18.25 -0.70 -1.32
N GLU A 156 -19.25 -0.19 -2.03
CA GLU A 156 -20.56 0.13 -1.48
C GLU A 156 -21.28 -1.10 -0.95
N ALA A 157 -21.15 -2.25 -1.64
CA ALA A 157 -21.75 -3.50 -1.18
C ALA A 157 -21.12 -4.01 0.13
N ALA A 158 -19.85 -3.69 0.39
CA ALA A 158 -19.12 -4.06 1.60
C ALA A 158 -19.12 -5.57 1.93
N GLN A 159 -19.25 -6.42 0.91
CA GLN A 159 -19.30 -7.87 1.05
C GLN A 159 -17.94 -8.50 0.79
N TRP A 160 -17.04 -8.38 1.77
CA TRP A 160 -15.68 -8.92 1.69
C TRP A 160 -15.59 -10.31 2.32
N VAL A 161 -14.86 -11.21 1.68
CA VAL A 161 -14.61 -12.56 2.19
C VAL A 161 -13.12 -12.89 2.15
N GLU A 162 -12.71 -13.76 3.08
CA GLU A 162 -11.38 -14.34 3.14
C GLU A 162 -11.05 -15.07 1.84
N ILE A 163 -9.79 -14.97 1.42
CA ILE A 163 -9.32 -15.65 0.21
C ILE A 163 -8.78 -17.01 0.62
N SER A 164 -9.33 -18.07 0.03
CA SER A 164 -8.85 -19.42 0.30
C SER A 164 -7.45 -19.65 -0.28
N GLU A 165 -6.68 -20.58 0.30
CA GLU A 165 -5.36 -20.96 -0.21
C GLU A 165 -5.39 -21.39 -1.69
N GLN A 166 -6.48 -22.03 -2.13
CA GLN A 166 -6.67 -22.43 -3.52
C GLN A 166 -6.82 -21.22 -4.45
N GLU A 167 -7.56 -20.20 -4.01
CA GLU A 167 -7.70 -18.95 -4.74
C GLU A 167 -6.38 -18.17 -4.77
N LEU A 168 -5.64 -18.18 -3.67
CA LEU A 168 -4.30 -17.57 -3.61
C LEU A 168 -3.33 -18.25 -4.59
N LYS A 169 -3.33 -19.58 -4.64
CA LYS A 169 -2.54 -20.35 -5.61
C LYS A 169 -2.94 -20.05 -7.06
N LYS A 170 -4.23 -19.88 -7.31
CA LYS A 170 -4.76 -19.65 -8.67
C LYS A 170 -4.56 -18.22 -9.15
N TYR A 171 -4.80 -17.22 -8.30
CA TYR A 171 -4.91 -15.82 -8.70
C TYR A 171 -3.77 -14.94 -8.15
N GLY A 172 -3.00 -15.39 -7.15
CA GLY A 172 -2.02 -14.56 -6.46
C GLY A 172 -0.93 -13.99 -7.38
N GLY A 173 -0.52 -14.74 -8.41
CA GLY A 173 0.42 -14.24 -9.43
C GLY A 173 -0.15 -13.07 -10.23
N TRP A 174 -1.42 -13.15 -10.64
CA TRP A 174 -2.08 -12.07 -11.39
C TRP A 174 -2.36 -10.83 -10.53
N VAL A 175 -2.65 -11.01 -9.25
CA VAL A 175 -2.77 -9.89 -8.31
C VAL A 175 -1.44 -9.17 -8.16
N ALA A 176 -0.34 -9.91 -8.03
CA ALA A 176 1.00 -9.31 -7.96
C ALA A 176 1.37 -8.57 -9.24
N GLU A 177 1.13 -9.18 -10.41
CA GLU A 177 1.36 -8.54 -11.71
C GLU A 177 0.53 -7.25 -11.87
N ALA A 178 -0.77 -7.29 -11.55
CA ALA A 178 -1.63 -6.11 -11.61
C ALA A 178 -1.19 -5.01 -10.63
N SER A 179 -0.68 -5.41 -9.45
CA SER A 179 -0.12 -4.47 -8.46
C SER A 179 1.13 -3.80 -8.99
N ASP A 180 2.02 -4.57 -9.62
CA ASP A 180 3.25 -4.08 -10.23
C ASP A 180 2.96 -3.13 -11.40
N GLU A 181 2.07 -3.51 -12.32
CA GLU A 181 1.65 -2.66 -13.44
C GLU A 181 1.05 -1.33 -12.96
N MET A 182 0.26 -1.36 -11.89
CA MET A 182 -0.35 -0.16 -11.33
C MET A 182 0.69 0.79 -10.75
N VAL A 183 1.69 0.27 -10.04
CA VAL A 183 2.80 1.07 -9.49
C VAL A 183 3.66 1.62 -10.63
N GLU A 184 4.08 0.78 -11.58
CA GLU A 184 4.94 1.19 -12.70
C GLU A 184 4.28 2.24 -13.60
N ARG A 185 3.00 2.04 -13.95
CA ARG A 185 2.26 3.02 -14.77
C ARG A 185 2.25 4.38 -14.08
N ARG A 186 2.06 4.42 -12.76
CA ARG A 186 2.04 5.68 -12.02
C ARG A 186 3.42 6.29 -11.87
N GLU A 187 4.46 5.51 -11.60
CA GLU A 187 5.84 6.00 -11.59
C GLU A 187 6.22 6.62 -12.95
N ARG A 188 5.82 5.99 -14.07
CA ARG A 188 6.01 6.54 -15.42
C ARG A 188 5.22 7.82 -15.64
N LEU A 189 3.97 7.88 -15.19
CA LEU A 189 3.15 9.11 -15.29
C LEU A 189 3.72 10.25 -14.45
N THR A 190 4.23 9.98 -13.24
CA THR A 190 4.93 10.98 -12.41
C THR A 190 6.23 11.45 -13.08
N THR A 191 6.98 10.54 -13.71
CA THR A 191 8.23 10.86 -14.41
C THR A 191 7.99 11.68 -15.68
N LEU A 192 6.86 11.46 -16.36
CA LEU A 192 6.46 12.21 -17.56
C LEU A 192 5.75 13.55 -17.24
N SER A 193 5.16 13.69 -16.06
CA SER A 193 4.35 14.85 -15.66
C SER A 193 5.10 15.82 -14.75
N GLY A 194 6.29 16.28 -15.18
CA GLY A 194 7.15 17.24 -14.45
C GLY A 194 6.48 18.57 -14.00
N ALA A 195 5.21 18.81 -14.31
CA ALA A 195 4.33 19.76 -13.66
C ALA A 195 2.89 19.31 -13.91
N ILE A 196 2.13 19.08 -12.83
CA ILE A 196 0.65 19.07 -12.67
C ILE A 196 0.32 18.04 -11.58
N GLY A 197 -0.18 18.53 -10.44
CA GLY A 197 -0.63 17.71 -9.33
C GLY A 197 -1.77 16.78 -9.77
N VAL A 198 -1.57 15.48 -9.60
CA VAL A 198 -2.59 14.48 -9.92
C VAL A 198 -3.54 14.36 -8.73
N ALA A 199 -4.81 14.67 -8.98
CA ALA A 199 -5.88 14.63 -7.98
C ALA A 199 -6.09 13.21 -7.44
N ILE A 200 -6.00 13.10 -6.12
CA ILE A 200 -6.52 11.97 -5.34
C ILE A 200 -7.98 12.31 -5.08
N ASP A 201 -8.92 11.46 -5.50
CA ASP A 201 -10.31 11.58 -5.04
C ASP A 201 -10.36 11.22 -3.54
N VAL A 202 -10.36 12.27 -2.72
CA VAL A 202 -10.49 12.21 -1.27
C VAL A 202 -11.98 12.27 -0.94
N VAL A 203 -12.56 11.13 -0.56
CA VAL A 203 -13.88 11.09 0.08
C VAL A 203 -13.68 10.66 1.53
N GLY A 204 -13.46 11.67 2.40
CA GLY A 204 -13.49 11.56 3.87
C GLY A 204 -12.45 10.65 4.51
N GLN A 205 -11.25 11.17 4.85
CA GLN A 205 -10.12 10.46 5.48
C GLN A 205 -9.71 9.08 4.89
N VAL A 206 -10.39 8.60 3.85
CA VAL A 206 -10.16 7.34 3.14
C VAL A 206 -10.02 7.71 1.66
N ALA A 207 -8.82 7.51 1.11
CA ALA A 207 -8.61 7.66 -0.32
C ALA A 207 -9.22 6.44 -1.02
N MET A 208 -10.34 6.64 -1.71
CA MET A 208 -10.94 5.60 -2.55
C MET A 208 -10.32 5.67 -3.94
N LEU A 209 -9.49 4.68 -4.28
CA LEU A 209 -8.92 4.56 -5.62
C LEU A 209 -9.86 3.77 -6.53
N VAL A 210 -10.60 4.48 -7.41
CA VAL A 210 -11.39 3.86 -8.48
C VAL A 210 -10.59 3.95 -9.77
N ILE A 211 -10.15 2.81 -10.33
CA ILE A 211 -9.54 2.75 -11.66
C ILE A 211 -10.45 1.91 -12.55
N SER A 212 -11.01 2.56 -13.58
CA SER A 212 -11.72 1.89 -14.68
C SER A 212 -10.80 1.88 -15.90
N THR A 213 -10.44 0.70 -16.39
CA THR A 213 -9.65 0.55 -17.62
C THR A 213 -10.56 0.70 -18.84
N THR A 214 -10.71 1.92 -19.36
CA THR A 214 -11.15 2.08 -20.76
C THR A 214 -9.95 2.53 -21.59
N THR A 215 -9.52 1.65 -22.49
CA THR A 215 -8.47 1.90 -23.46
C THR A 215 -8.98 2.91 -24.50
N SER A 216 -8.47 4.14 -24.46
CA SER A 216 -8.66 5.11 -25.55
C SER A 216 -7.69 4.78 -26.68
N GLY A 217 -8.11 3.90 -27.60
CA GLY A 217 -7.55 3.83 -28.94
C GLY A 217 -8.28 4.83 -29.82
N GLY A 218 -7.57 5.86 -30.31
CA GLY A 218 -8.10 6.74 -31.33
C GLY A 218 -7.86 6.16 -32.72
N GLU A 219 -8.90 6.12 -33.56
CA GLU A 219 -8.90 6.75 -34.89
C GLU A 219 -10.31 6.83 -35.50
N ARG A 220 -10.64 8.07 -35.93
CA ARG A 220 -11.68 8.58 -36.84
C ARG A 220 -12.80 7.67 -37.37
N GLY A 221 -14.04 8.10 -37.16
CA GLY A 221 -15.17 7.84 -38.05
C GLY A 221 -16.56 8.17 -37.47
N THR A 222 -17.14 9.30 -37.92
CA THR A 222 -18.58 9.68 -37.97
C THR A 222 -19.55 9.30 -36.82
N ALA A 223 -20.14 10.31 -36.16
CA ALA A 223 -21.36 10.24 -35.33
C ALA A 223 -22.60 9.75 -36.15
N PRO A 224 -23.79 9.40 -35.57
CA PRO A 224 -24.30 9.63 -34.20
C PRO A 224 -25.11 8.46 -33.55
N GLN A 225 -25.28 8.46 -32.22
CA GLN A 225 -26.56 8.27 -31.48
C GLN A 225 -26.30 8.23 -29.96
N GLY A 226 -27.13 8.96 -29.21
CA GLY A 226 -26.78 9.49 -27.89
C GLY A 226 -26.89 8.52 -26.72
N ALA A 227 -25.91 8.61 -25.82
CA ALA A 227 -26.02 8.10 -24.46
C ALA A 227 -26.68 9.18 -23.60
N LYS A 228 -27.90 8.88 -23.15
CA LYS A 228 -28.72 9.70 -22.24
C LYS A 228 -28.12 9.56 -20.83
N VAL A 229 -27.71 10.67 -20.21
CA VAL A 229 -27.38 10.72 -18.78
C VAL A 229 -28.69 10.62 -18.00
N LEU A 230 -28.87 9.56 -17.22
CA LEU A 230 -29.96 9.45 -16.24
C LEU A 230 -29.45 9.95 -14.88
N PRO A 231 -30.18 10.83 -14.18
CA PRO A 231 -29.85 11.19 -12.81
C PRO A 231 -30.13 9.99 -11.89
N PHE A 232 -29.15 9.63 -11.06
CA PHE A 232 -29.32 8.57 -10.06
C PHE A 232 -30.38 8.98 -9.02
N PRO A 233 -31.29 8.06 -8.64
CA PRO A 233 -32.14 8.27 -7.48
C PRO A 233 -31.28 8.22 -6.22
N SER A 234 -31.62 9.04 -5.23
CA SER A 234 -31.00 9.08 -3.91
C SER A 234 -30.98 7.68 -3.28
N SER A 235 -29.78 7.10 -3.11
CA SER A 235 -29.58 5.81 -2.47
C SER A 235 -30.01 5.83 -0.99
N PRO A 236 -30.53 4.70 -0.47
CA PRO A 236 -30.88 4.54 0.94
C PRO A 236 -29.64 4.59 1.85
N GLN A 237 -29.87 4.92 3.13
CA GLN A 237 -28.81 5.10 4.15
C GLN A 237 -27.91 3.85 4.29
N PRO A 238 -26.59 4.03 4.54
CA PRO A 238 -25.65 2.91 4.62
C PRO A 238 -25.95 1.95 5.78
N ALA A 239 -25.90 0.64 5.48
CA ALA A 239 -25.71 -0.38 6.51
C ALA A 239 -24.32 -0.24 7.16
N ALA A 240 -24.17 -0.81 8.36
CA ALA A 240 -22.95 -0.69 9.17
C ALA A 240 -21.66 -1.01 8.38
N PRO A 241 -20.56 -0.26 8.62
CA PRO A 241 -19.32 -0.46 7.89
C PRO A 241 -18.75 -1.87 8.13
N PRO A 242 -18.10 -2.48 7.11
CA PRO A 242 -17.53 -3.82 7.23
C PRO A 242 -16.43 -3.86 8.31
N ALA A 243 -16.17 -5.07 8.83
CA ALA A 243 -15.08 -5.30 9.78
C ALA A 243 -13.75 -4.78 9.20
N ARG A 244 -13.15 -3.81 9.89
CA ARG A 244 -11.85 -3.22 9.57
C ARG A 244 -10.80 -3.80 10.51
N LEU A 245 -9.55 -3.77 10.09
CA LEU A 245 -8.43 -4.07 10.98
C LEU A 245 -8.53 -3.24 12.28
N PRO A 246 -8.28 -3.85 13.46
CA PRO A 246 -8.39 -3.15 14.73
C PRO A 246 -7.38 -2.02 14.78
N ARG A 247 -7.86 -0.79 15.04
CA ARG A 247 -7.01 0.39 15.18
C ARG A 247 -6.30 0.37 16.53
N ALA A 248 -5.05 0.84 16.54
CA ALA A 248 -4.35 1.12 17.80
C ALA A 248 -5.18 2.11 18.63
N ALA A 249 -5.61 1.72 19.83
CA ALA A 249 -6.17 2.66 20.79
C ALA A 249 -5.07 3.65 21.18
N GLY A 250 -5.37 4.95 21.10
CA GLY A 250 -4.39 6.01 21.35
C GLY A 250 -3.70 5.84 22.72
N MET A 251 -2.37 5.73 22.69
CA MET A 251 -1.48 5.96 23.82
C MET A 251 -0.55 7.14 23.49
#